data_AF-A0A2K3L1R0-F1
#
_entry.id   AF-A0A2K3L1R0-F1
#
_cell.length_a   1.000
_cell.length_b   1.000
_cell.length_c   1.000
_cell.angle_alpha   90.00
_cell.angle_beta   90.00
_cell.angle_gamma   90.00
#
_symmetry.space_group_name_H-M   'P 1'
#
loop_
_entity.id
_entity.type
_entity.pdbx_description
1 polymer ?
#
loop_
_entity_poly.entity_id
_entity_poly.type
_entity_poly.pdbx_seq_one_letter_code
_entity_poly.pdbx_strand_id
1 'polypeptide(L)'
;MWRRGFITAVTALRHTTPSGVRGASTVSSAAVNSMLLRSLKDHYMDVAKMNMPPKVSPPSPFTIVKGALDSEGPVLKRNYGDEEVSIYVMRLSHSEDEQDGAIHQLFIHVDVSKPDQKESLNFLCGLYEDALGIHSVSMRPKLQESNGYILIPTQYTGPVFSYVSSNFSLL
;
A
#
# COMPACT_ATOMS: atom_id res chain seq x y z
N MET A 1 -0.01 -67.40 47.21
CA MET A 1 -1.17 -68.06 47.88
C MET A 1 -1.82 -67.07 48.85
N TRP A 2 -2.91 -67.45 49.54
CA TRP A 2 -3.65 -66.65 50.56
C TRP A 2 -4.71 -65.63 50.06
N ARG A 3 -5.78 -66.20 49.45
CA ARG A 3 -7.23 -65.97 49.74
C ARG A 3 -7.89 -64.58 49.55
N ARG A 4 -9.22 -64.62 49.37
CA ARG A 4 -10.18 -63.52 49.13
C ARG A 4 -11.18 -63.38 50.29
N GLY A 5 -11.88 -62.23 50.35
CA GLY A 5 -13.17 -62.03 51.05
C GLY A 5 -13.08 -61.11 52.28
N PHE A 6 -14.15 -60.45 52.79
CA PHE A 6 -15.55 -60.19 52.35
C PHE A 6 -16.05 -58.92 53.14
N ILE A 7 -17.24 -58.29 53.03
CA ILE A 7 -18.49 -58.45 52.22
C ILE A 7 -19.30 -57.12 52.17
N THR A 8 -20.29 -56.99 51.25
CA THR A 8 -21.39 -55.98 51.19
C THR A 8 -21.08 -54.48 50.98
N ALA A 9 -22.14 -53.74 50.62
CA ALA A 9 -22.17 -52.30 50.34
C ALA A 9 -23.29 -51.60 51.14
N VAL A 10 -23.22 -50.27 51.27
CA VAL A 10 -24.34 -49.39 51.68
C VAL A 10 -24.46 -48.26 50.65
N THR A 11 -25.68 -47.76 50.45
CA THR A 11 -26.07 -46.89 49.34
C THR A 11 -25.88 -45.38 49.59
N ALA A 12 -25.78 -44.66 48.47
CA ALA A 12 -26.16 -43.27 48.26
C ALA A 12 -25.38 -42.15 49.00
N LEU A 13 -24.64 -41.36 48.20
CA LEU A 13 -24.79 -39.91 48.23
C LEU A 13 -24.57 -39.34 46.82
N ARG A 14 -25.56 -38.63 46.29
CA ARG A 14 -25.46 -37.95 44.98
C ARG A 14 -24.71 -36.63 45.15
N HIS A 15 -23.39 -36.63 45.00
CA HIS A 15 -22.67 -35.39 44.71
C HIS A 15 -22.67 -35.13 43.21
N THR A 16 -23.65 -34.36 42.75
CA THR A 16 -23.59 -33.69 41.45
C THR A 16 -22.43 -32.70 41.50
N THR A 17 -21.34 -32.99 40.80
CA THR A 17 -20.30 -31.99 40.54
C THR A 17 -20.95 -30.86 39.74
N PRO A 18 -20.93 -29.60 40.21
CA PRO A 18 -21.29 -28.49 39.34
C PRO A 18 -20.27 -28.49 38.21
N SER A 19 -20.73 -28.68 36.98
CA SER A 19 -19.87 -28.54 35.82
C SER A 19 -19.41 -27.08 35.79
N GLY A 20 -18.17 -26.86 36.21
CA GLY A 20 -17.53 -25.56 36.21
C GLY A 20 -17.26 -25.13 34.79
N VAL A 21 -18.33 -24.73 34.08
CA VAL A 21 -18.25 -24.00 32.82
C VAL A 21 -17.40 -22.78 33.11
N ARG A 22 -16.12 -22.86 32.73
CA ARG A 22 -15.27 -21.69 32.64
C ARG A 22 -15.95 -20.82 31.61
N GLY A 23 -16.69 -19.81 32.09
CA GLY A 23 -17.31 -18.83 31.24
C GLY A 23 -16.20 -18.16 30.46
N ALA A 24 -16.01 -18.56 29.21
CA ALA A 24 -15.29 -17.77 28.25
C ALA A 24 -16.04 -16.45 28.21
N SER A 25 -15.47 -15.42 28.85
CA SER A 25 -16.12 -14.12 28.95
C SER A 25 -16.21 -13.56 27.55
N THR A 26 -17.39 -13.72 26.94
CA THR A 26 -17.67 -13.28 25.58
C THR A 26 -17.54 -11.76 25.55
N VAL A 27 -16.33 -11.27 25.28
CA VAL A 27 -16.00 -9.84 25.31
C VAL A 27 -16.89 -9.17 24.27
N SER A 28 -17.93 -8.50 24.75
CA SER A 28 -19.01 -8.02 23.90
C SER A 28 -18.44 -7.13 22.81
N SER A 29 -18.79 -7.37 21.54
CA SER A 29 -18.26 -6.58 20.41
C SER A 29 -18.45 -5.07 20.65
N ALA A 30 -19.55 -4.65 21.27
CA ALA A 30 -19.77 -3.26 21.69
C ALA A 30 -18.67 -2.67 22.59
N ALA A 31 -18.07 -3.45 23.49
CA ALA A 31 -16.97 -3.01 24.37
C ALA A 31 -15.64 -2.92 23.61
N VAL A 32 -15.36 -3.86 22.71
CA VAL A 32 -14.20 -3.79 21.81
C VAL A 32 -14.32 -2.57 20.89
N ASN A 33 -15.51 -2.36 20.31
CA ASN A 33 -15.82 -1.24 19.44
C ASN A 33 -15.69 0.10 20.20
N SER A 34 -16.15 0.20 21.45
CA SER A 34 -15.98 1.44 22.23
C SER A 34 -14.52 1.74 22.58
N MET A 35 -13.71 0.70 22.84
CA MET A 35 -12.26 0.84 23.04
C MET A 35 -11.54 1.27 21.76
N LEU A 36 -11.89 0.68 20.61
CA LEU A 36 -11.36 1.05 19.30
C LEU A 36 -11.76 2.48 18.90
N LEU A 37 -13.05 2.84 19.03
CA LEU A 37 -13.54 4.18 18.73
C LEU A 37 -12.91 5.26 19.63
N ARG A 38 -12.65 4.94 20.91
CA ARG A 38 -11.88 5.83 21.80
C ARG A 38 -10.44 5.97 21.30
N SER A 39 -9.76 4.85 21.01
CA SER A 39 -8.38 4.87 20.48
C SER A 39 -8.25 5.71 19.20
N LEU A 40 -9.15 5.51 18.24
CA LEU A 40 -9.20 6.28 16.99
C LEU A 40 -9.47 7.78 17.23
N LYS A 41 -10.37 8.13 18.15
CA LYS A 41 -10.66 9.52 18.53
C LYS A 41 -9.45 10.18 19.16
N ASP A 42 -8.81 9.51 20.14
CA ASP A 42 -7.69 10.06 20.88
C ASP A 42 -6.47 10.24 19.95
N HIS A 43 -6.17 9.24 19.12
CA HIS A 43 -5.15 9.32 18.07
C HIS A 43 -5.43 10.44 17.05
N TYR A 44 -6.68 10.59 16.57
CA TYR A 44 -7.07 11.70 15.69
C TYR A 44 -6.86 13.06 16.36
N MET A 45 -7.18 13.18 17.65
CA MET A 45 -6.97 14.42 18.41
C MET A 45 -5.48 14.71 18.65
N ASP A 46 -4.62 13.71 18.74
CA ASP A 46 -3.18 13.91 18.87
C ASP A 46 -2.52 14.27 17.52
N VAL A 47 -2.90 13.61 16.43
CA VAL A 47 -2.50 14.00 15.06
C VAL A 47 -2.97 15.42 14.72
N ALA A 48 -4.18 15.82 15.13
CA ALA A 48 -4.72 17.16 14.91
C ALA A 48 -3.98 18.28 15.70
N LYS A 49 -3.15 17.94 16.69
CA LYS A 49 -2.26 18.89 17.40
C LYS A 49 -0.89 19.04 16.72
N MET A 50 -0.54 18.14 15.79
CA MET A 50 0.74 18.20 15.10
C MET A 50 0.76 19.33 14.07
N ASN A 51 1.90 20.02 13.96
CA ASN A 51 2.13 20.95 12.87
C ASN A 51 2.26 20.17 11.56
N MET A 52 1.17 20.08 10.80
CA MET A 52 1.18 19.46 9.48
C MET A 52 2.23 20.12 8.57
N PRO A 53 2.95 19.35 7.73
CA PRO A 53 3.86 19.92 6.74
C PRO A 53 3.15 20.97 5.87
N PRO A 54 3.81 22.09 5.54
CA PRO A 54 3.20 23.15 4.74
C PRO A 54 2.83 22.62 3.34
N LYS A 55 1.64 22.96 2.86
CA LYS A 55 1.20 22.59 1.51
C LYS A 55 2.02 23.34 0.46
N VAL A 56 3.04 22.66 -0.07
CA VAL A 56 3.82 23.14 -1.20
C VAL A 56 3.00 23.05 -2.50
N SER A 57 3.04 24.11 -3.31
CA SER A 57 2.61 24.04 -4.71
C SER A 57 3.71 23.38 -5.56
N PRO A 58 3.38 22.64 -6.62
CA PRO A 58 4.37 22.17 -7.57
C PRO A 58 5.12 23.35 -8.23
N PRO A 59 6.35 23.14 -8.72
CA PRO A 59 7.06 24.16 -9.47
C PRO A 59 6.33 24.49 -10.78
N SER A 60 6.32 25.78 -11.14
CA SER A 60 5.77 26.21 -12.44
C SER A 60 6.54 25.54 -13.59
N PRO A 61 5.88 25.05 -14.66
CA PRO A 61 4.47 25.20 -14.99
C PRO A 61 3.64 23.91 -14.76
N PHE A 62 3.97 23.09 -13.74
CA PHE A 62 3.18 21.90 -13.43
C PHE A 62 1.88 22.24 -12.71
N THR A 63 0.82 21.49 -13.00
CA THR A 63 -0.51 21.62 -12.39
C THR A 63 -0.89 20.37 -11.60
N ILE A 64 -1.53 20.54 -10.44
CA ILE A 64 -2.06 19.42 -9.64
C ILE A 64 -3.41 18.98 -10.24
N VAL A 65 -3.53 17.69 -10.55
CA VAL A 65 -4.81 17.09 -10.92
C VAL A 65 -5.58 16.77 -9.63
N LYS A 66 -6.74 17.39 -9.44
CA LYS A 66 -7.55 17.20 -8.23
C LYS A 66 -8.21 15.81 -8.25
N GLY A 67 -8.21 15.12 -7.10
CA GLY A 67 -8.75 13.77 -6.96
C GLY A 67 -7.79 12.63 -7.33
N ALA A 68 -6.59 12.93 -7.86
CA ALA A 68 -5.58 11.92 -8.22
C ALA A 68 -4.83 11.30 -7.03
N LEU A 69 -5.20 11.65 -5.79
CA LEU A 69 -4.82 10.93 -4.56
C LEU A 69 -5.92 9.97 -4.08
N ASP A 70 -7.15 10.20 -4.52
CA ASP A 70 -8.36 9.44 -4.17
C ASP A 70 -8.78 8.48 -5.33
N SER A 71 -8.00 8.47 -6.41
CA SER A 71 -8.19 7.68 -7.63
C SER A 71 -6.84 7.39 -8.28
N GLU A 72 -6.77 6.38 -9.14
CA GLU A 72 -5.53 5.90 -9.80
C GLU A 72 -5.02 6.85 -10.91
N GLY A 73 -5.18 8.17 -10.77
CA GLY A 73 -4.87 9.18 -11.79
C GLY A 73 -3.44 9.75 -11.73
N PRO A 74 -3.01 10.52 -12.76
CA PRO A 74 -1.77 11.29 -12.71
C PRO A 74 -1.93 12.44 -11.70
N VAL A 75 -0.95 12.63 -10.82
CA VAL A 75 -0.98 13.64 -9.75
C VAL A 75 -0.57 15.01 -10.26
N LEU A 76 0.42 15.07 -11.17
CA LEU A 76 0.86 16.30 -11.83
C LEU A 76 0.74 16.18 -13.35
N LYS A 77 0.34 17.27 -14.01
CA LYS A 77 0.26 17.36 -15.47
C LYS A 77 0.82 18.69 -15.99
N ARG A 78 1.51 18.63 -17.13
CA ARG A 78 2.14 19.76 -17.82
C ARG A 78 2.14 19.52 -19.34
N ASN A 79 2.05 20.58 -20.14
CA ASN A 79 2.35 20.51 -21.58
C ASN A 79 3.72 21.15 -21.89
N TYR A 80 4.38 20.68 -22.95
CA TYR A 80 5.67 21.14 -23.42
C TYR A 80 5.73 21.08 -24.95
N GLY A 81 5.46 22.20 -25.62
CA GLY A 81 5.31 22.20 -27.09
C GLY A 81 4.08 21.39 -27.51
N ASP A 82 4.29 20.36 -28.33
CA ASP A 82 3.29 19.36 -28.71
C ASP A 82 3.17 18.18 -27.72
N GLU A 83 4.05 18.10 -26.71
CA GLU A 83 4.07 17.01 -25.74
C GLU A 83 3.18 17.31 -24.53
N GLU A 84 2.47 16.28 -24.08
CA GLU A 84 1.81 16.20 -22.78
C GLU A 84 2.64 15.31 -21.85
N VAL A 85 2.94 15.80 -20.65
CA VAL A 85 3.68 15.10 -19.61
C VAL A 85 2.76 14.88 -18.41
N SER A 86 2.48 13.61 -18.10
CA SER A 86 1.63 13.18 -16.99
C SER A 86 2.44 12.35 -15.99
N ILE A 87 2.44 12.78 -14.72
CA ILE A 87 3.26 12.20 -13.65
C ILE A 87 2.35 11.55 -12.60
N TYR A 88 2.55 10.26 -12.37
CA TYR A 88 1.85 9.43 -11.40
C TYR A 88 2.81 9.09 -10.24
N VAL A 89 2.29 8.99 -9.03
CA VAL A 89 3.08 8.64 -7.83
C VAL A 89 2.50 7.38 -7.20
N MET A 90 3.31 6.34 -7.09
CA MET A 90 2.96 5.05 -6.48
C MET A 90 3.82 4.83 -5.23
N ARG A 91 3.23 4.32 -4.15
CA ARG A 91 3.97 3.94 -2.93
C ARG A 91 4.00 2.44 -2.79
N LEU A 92 5.18 1.83 -2.91
CA LEU A 92 5.36 0.41 -2.67
C LEU A 92 5.53 0.18 -1.16
N SER A 93 4.45 -0.21 -0.48
CA SER A 93 4.54 -0.73 0.89
C SER A 93 4.95 -2.21 0.85
N HIS A 94 6.18 -2.52 1.26
CA HIS A 94 6.50 -3.87 1.69
C HIS A 94 5.70 -4.19 2.95
N SER A 95 4.99 -5.31 2.93
CA SER A 95 4.31 -5.87 4.09
C SER A 95 5.24 -6.82 4.84
N GLU A 96 5.50 -6.48 6.10
CA GLU A 96 5.88 -7.42 7.16
C GLU A 96 7.15 -8.27 6.94
N ASP A 97 8.29 -7.73 7.38
CA ASP A 97 9.31 -8.49 8.13
C ASP A 97 10.08 -7.53 9.06
N GLU A 98 10.65 -8.04 10.16
CA GLU A 98 11.05 -7.24 11.35
C GLU A 98 12.38 -6.46 11.20
N GLN A 99 12.49 -5.59 10.19
CA GLN A 99 13.62 -4.66 10.05
C GLN A 99 13.21 -3.20 10.23
N ASP A 100 13.64 -2.62 11.35
CA ASP A 100 13.58 -1.18 11.61
C ASP A 100 14.35 -0.43 10.50
N GLY A 101 13.72 0.59 9.92
CA GLY A 101 14.21 1.26 8.70
C GLY A 101 13.60 0.79 7.37
N ALA A 102 12.42 0.13 7.36
CA ALA A 102 11.71 -0.27 6.14
C ALA A 102 11.30 0.94 5.25
N ILE A 103 12.16 1.28 4.28
CA ILE A 103 11.97 2.43 3.38
C ILE A 103 10.68 2.27 2.56
N HIS A 104 9.75 3.23 2.70
CA HIS A 104 8.59 3.36 1.84
C HIS A 104 9.01 3.84 0.44
N GLN A 105 9.46 2.93 -0.42
CA GLN A 105 9.94 3.28 -1.76
C GLN A 105 8.82 3.93 -2.59
N LEU A 106 9.04 5.19 -2.95
CA LEU A 106 8.17 5.95 -3.84
C LEU A 106 8.65 5.74 -5.28
N PHE A 107 7.73 5.30 -6.13
CA PHE A 107 7.94 5.19 -7.56
C PHE A 107 7.19 6.30 -8.27
N ILE A 108 7.89 6.97 -9.18
CA ILE A 108 7.31 7.97 -10.07
C ILE A 108 7.20 7.34 -11.45
N HIS A 109 6.00 7.33 -12.01
CA HIS A 109 5.77 6.93 -13.39
C HIS A 109 5.47 8.18 -14.22
N VAL A 110 6.20 8.35 -15.33
CA VAL A 110 6.06 9.52 -16.22
C VAL A 110 5.65 9.04 -17.61
N ASP A 111 4.44 9.40 -18.04
CA ASP A 111 3.97 9.27 -19.42
C ASP A 111 4.28 10.56 -20.18
N VAL A 112 4.89 10.45 -21.36
CA VAL A 112 5.11 11.53 -22.32
C VAL A 112 4.43 11.19 -23.64
N SER A 113 3.48 12.03 -24.06
CA SER A 113 2.49 11.76 -25.09
C SER A 113 2.42 12.89 -26.12
N LYS A 114 2.46 12.58 -27.44
CA LYS A 114 2.29 13.55 -28.54
C LYS A 114 0.98 13.29 -29.30
N PRO A 115 0.18 14.30 -29.71
CA PRO A 115 -1.17 14.09 -30.24
C PRO A 115 -1.25 13.11 -31.41
N ASP A 116 -0.35 13.24 -32.39
CA ASP A 116 -0.33 12.40 -33.60
C ASP A 116 0.26 10.99 -33.39
N GLN A 117 0.79 10.70 -32.20
CA GLN A 117 1.36 9.39 -31.86
C GLN A 117 0.35 8.50 -31.16
N LYS A 118 0.33 7.22 -31.55
CA LYS A 118 -0.51 6.17 -30.94
C LYS A 118 0.09 5.61 -29.65
N GLU A 119 1.37 5.87 -29.43
CA GLU A 119 2.14 5.41 -28.27
C GLU A 119 2.64 6.59 -27.44
N SER A 120 2.95 6.34 -26.18
CA SER A 120 3.61 7.25 -25.25
C SER A 120 4.93 6.66 -24.74
N LEU A 121 5.88 7.54 -24.43
CA LEU A 121 7.14 7.18 -23.81
C LEU A 121 6.96 7.17 -22.28
N ASN A 122 7.16 6.00 -21.69
CA ASN A 122 6.85 5.71 -20.29
C ASN A 122 8.14 5.42 -19.51
N PHE A 123 8.45 6.29 -18.55
CA PHE A 123 9.58 6.14 -17.62
C PHE A 123 9.08 5.60 -16.28
N LEU A 124 9.76 4.58 -15.75
CA LEU A 124 9.63 4.17 -14.36
C LEU A 124 10.87 4.67 -13.60
N CYS A 125 10.65 5.50 -12.58
CA CYS A 125 11.72 6.09 -11.77
C CYS A 125 11.53 5.75 -10.28
N GLY A 126 12.61 5.39 -9.60
CA GLY A 126 12.66 5.34 -8.14
C GLY A 126 13.06 6.69 -7.57
N LEU A 127 12.31 7.18 -6.58
CA LEU A 127 12.67 8.36 -5.80
C LEU A 127 13.47 7.94 -4.56
N TYR A 128 14.64 8.55 -4.40
CA TYR A 128 15.55 8.38 -3.26
C TYR A 128 15.57 9.68 -2.42
N GLU A 129 16.32 9.72 -1.32
CA GLU A 129 16.34 10.87 -0.40
C GLU A 129 16.83 12.17 -1.06
N ASP A 130 17.78 12.05 -1.99
CA ASP A 130 18.51 13.13 -2.64
C ASP A 130 18.57 13.01 -4.18
N ALA A 131 17.98 11.96 -4.77
CA ALA A 131 18.09 11.65 -6.20
C ALA A 131 16.81 11.02 -6.81
N LEU A 132 16.68 11.13 -8.14
CA LEU A 132 15.70 10.40 -8.95
C LEU A 132 16.45 9.45 -9.88
N GLY A 133 16.23 8.14 -9.75
CA GLY A 133 16.87 7.14 -10.61
C GLY A 133 15.90 6.53 -11.61
N ILE A 134 16.22 6.61 -12.92
CA ILE A 134 15.47 5.92 -13.97
C ILE A 134 15.75 4.42 -13.87
N HIS A 135 14.71 3.59 -13.73
CA HIS A 135 14.81 2.14 -13.63
C HIS A 135 14.58 1.46 -14.99
N SER A 136 13.57 1.92 -15.73
CA SER A 136 13.30 1.49 -17.11
C SER A 136 12.62 2.59 -17.94
N VAL A 137 12.76 2.45 -19.26
CA VAL A 137 12.11 3.31 -20.25
C VAL A 137 11.46 2.42 -21.30
N SER A 138 10.16 2.60 -21.53
CA SER A 138 9.36 1.76 -22.43
C SER A 138 8.47 2.60 -23.35
N MET A 139 8.19 2.10 -24.55
CA MET A 139 7.15 2.66 -25.42
C MET A 139 5.87 1.84 -25.22
N ARG A 140 4.72 2.49 -25.03
CA ARG A 140 3.44 1.81 -24.77
C ARG A 140 2.32 2.45 -25.59
N PRO A 141 1.38 1.69 -26.18
CA PRO A 141 0.15 2.26 -26.73
C PRO A 141 -0.59 3.06 -25.66
N LYS A 142 -1.07 4.25 -26.03
CA LYS A 142 -1.83 5.10 -25.12
C LYS A 142 -3.12 4.41 -24.67
N LEU A 143 -3.50 4.59 -23.41
CA LEU A 143 -4.83 4.21 -22.96
C LEU A 143 -5.89 4.95 -23.78
N GLN A 144 -6.79 4.19 -24.42
CA GLN A 144 -8.11 4.71 -24.78
C GLN A 144 -8.94 4.78 -23.50
N GLU A 145 -9.82 5.78 -23.39
CA GLU A 145 -10.46 6.25 -22.15
C GLU A 145 -11.40 5.25 -21.43
N SER A 146 -11.45 3.99 -21.87
CA SER A 146 -12.52 3.02 -21.56
C SER A 146 -12.13 1.83 -20.69
N ASN A 147 -10.86 1.58 -20.40
CA ASN A 147 -10.42 0.45 -19.57
C ASN A 147 -9.30 0.84 -18.60
N GLY A 148 -9.45 0.47 -17.33
CA GLY A 148 -8.51 0.80 -16.23
C GLY A 148 -7.21 0.00 -16.26
N TYR A 149 -6.39 0.22 -15.22
CA TYR A 149 -4.95 -0.13 -15.15
C TYR A 149 -4.63 -1.63 -15.01
N ILE A 150 -5.04 -2.44 -15.98
CA ILE A 150 -4.52 -3.80 -16.15
C ILE A 150 -3.29 -3.71 -17.06
N LEU A 151 -2.11 -3.66 -16.43
CA LEU A 151 -0.81 -3.80 -17.10
C LEU A 151 -0.70 -5.20 -17.73
N ILE A 152 -1.15 -5.36 -18.97
CA ILE A 152 -1.00 -6.62 -19.72
C ILE A 152 0.51 -6.86 -19.93
N PRO A 153 1.12 -7.93 -19.35
CA PRO A 153 2.59 -8.09 -19.37
C PRO A 153 3.20 -8.50 -20.71
N THR A 154 2.45 -8.40 -21.81
CA THR A 154 2.84 -8.81 -23.16
C THR A 154 3.68 -7.77 -23.91
N GLN A 155 3.86 -6.57 -23.34
CA GLN A 155 4.59 -5.46 -23.97
C GLN A 155 6.00 -5.29 -23.39
N TYR A 156 6.93 -4.94 -24.27
CA TYR A 156 8.34 -4.77 -23.93
C TYR A 156 8.54 -3.62 -22.94
N THR A 157 8.95 -3.95 -21.71
CA THR A 157 9.10 -2.99 -20.60
C THR A 157 10.45 -2.23 -20.64
N GLY A 158 11.19 -2.35 -21.74
CA GLY A 158 12.52 -1.75 -21.91
C GLY A 158 13.65 -2.60 -21.32
N PRO A 159 14.92 -2.24 -21.58
CA PRO A 159 16.04 -2.73 -20.80
C PRO A 159 16.02 -2.08 -19.40
N VAL A 160 16.54 -2.80 -18.39
CA VAL A 160 16.83 -2.19 -17.09
C VAL A 160 18.02 -1.24 -17.27
N PHE A 161 17.89 0.00 -16.77
CA PHE A 161 18.76 1.11 -17.16
C PHE A 161 20.26 0.87 -16.86
N SER A 162 20.57 0.07 -15.83
CA SER A 162 21.95 -0.32 -15.45
C SER A 162 22.70 -1.16 -16.49
N TYR A 163 22.02 -1.69 -17.51
CA TYR A 163 22.64 -2.45 -18.62
C TYR A 163 22.67 -1.67 -19.94
N VAL A 164 22.25 -0.41 -19.95
CA VAL A 164 22.24 0.45 -21.14
C VAL A 164 23.63 1.07 -21.34
N SER A 165 24.04 1.24 -22.60
CA SER A 165 25.32 1.86 -22.94
C SER A 165 25.43 3.28 -22.35
N SER A 166 26.58 3.64 -21.79
CA SER A 166 26.81 4.92 -21.10
C SER A 166 26.53 6.17 -21.94
N ASN A 167 26.56 6.06 -23.28
CA ASN A 167 26.14 7.14 -24.19
C ASN A 167 24.65 7.53 -24.05
N PHE A 168 23.80 6.69 -23.47
CA PHE A 168 22.39 6.95 -23.18
C PHE A 168 22.13 7.35 -21.72
N SER A 169 23.17 7.42 -20.87
CA SER A 169 23.07 7.68 -19.43
C SER A 169 23.70 9.02 -19.02
N LEU A 170 23.83 9.97 -19.95
CA LEU A 170 24.50 11.26 -19.77
C LEU A 170 23.57 12.47 -20.10
N LEU A 171 22.27 12.30 -19.84
CA LEU A 171 21.22 13.32 -19.86
C LEU A 171 20.35 13.18 -18.61
#